data_AF-A0A955NK53-F1
#
_entry.id   AF-A0A955NK53-F1
#
_cell.length_a   1.000
_cell.length_b   1.000
_cell.length_c   1.000
_cell.angle_alpha   90.00
_cell.angle_beta   90.00
_cell.angle_gamma   90.00
#
_symmetry.space_group_name_H-M   'P 1'
#
loop_
_entity.id
_entity.type
_entity.pdbx_description
1 polymer ?
#
loop_
_entity_poly.entity_id
_entity_poly.type
_entity_poly.pdbx_seq_one_letter_code
_entity_poly.pdbx_strand_id
1 'polypeptide(L)'
;MNSAVETIPGEPPHAHHWTSVNAYHGAKLGMWLFLATEILLFSVLFTSFAIYRFLYLGEFHSASLQLDWRMGATNTAVLIISSFTAALAMDAAQHGNNKRVRNLLLFTVACGGIFLVVKYFEYSHKYDIGLFPGRTCPEV
;
A
#
# COMPACT_ATOMS: atom_id res chain seq x y z
N MET A 1 43.36 -2.70 22.72
CA MET A 1 42.01 -2.11 22.59
C MET A 1 41.58 -2.23 21.14
N ASN A 2 41.18 -3.42 20.70
CA ASN A 2 40.49 -3.63 19.42
C ASN A 2 39.27 -4.48 19.75
N SER A 3 38.14 -3.83 19.96
CA SER A 3 36.84 -4.49 20.06
C SER A 3 36.40 -4.85 18.64
N ALA A 4 37.03 -5.86 18.05
CA ALA A 4 36.50 -6.49 16.85
C ALA A 4 35.20 -7.18 17.29
N VAL A 5 34.08 -6.52 17.00
CA VAL A 5 32.74 -7.13 17.09
C VAL A 5 32.80 -8.36 16.20
N GLU A 6 32.85 -9.53 16.83
CA GLU A 6 32.77 -10.81 16.16
C GLU A 6 31.34 -10.95 15.63
N THR A 7 31.09 -10.40 14.44
CA THR A 7 29.79 -10.52 13.78
C THR A 7 29.59 -11.98 13.41
N ILE A 8 28.78 -12.69 14.19
CA ILE A 8 28.45 -14.08 13.92
C ILE A 8 27.70 -14.14 12.58
N PRO A 9 28.10 -15.02 11.63
CA PRO A 9 27.42 -15.16 10.35
C PRO A 9 25.93 -15.47 10.56
N GLY A 10 25.06 -14.54 10.15
CA GLY A 10 23.59 -14.69 10.25
C GLY A 10 22.92 -13.86 11.36
N GLU A 11 23.69 -13.13 12.17
CA GLU A 11 23.10 -12.23 13.16
C GLU A 11 22.54 -10.95 12.48
N PRO A 12 21.31 -10.49 12.84
CA PRO A 12 20.74 -9.31 12.21
C PRO A 12 21.58 -8.05 12.48
N PRO A 13 21.62 -7.09 11.53
CA PRO A 13 22.39 -5.86 11.69
C PRO A 13 21.94 -5.12 12.96
N HIS A 14 22.90 -4.77 13.82
CA HIS A 14 22.64 -4.04 15.06
C HIS A 14 23.63 -2.88 15.18
N ALA A 15 23.19 -1.77 15.79
CA ALA A 15 24.09 -0.67 16.09
C ALA A 15 25.13 -1.11 17.14
N HIS A 16 26.34 -0.54 17.13
CA HIS A 16 27.43 -0.91 18.03
C HIS A 16 27.11 -0.87 19.55
N HIS A 17 25.98 -0.27 19.95
CA HIS A 17 25.53 -0.21 21.33
C HIS A 17 24.28 -1.05 21.64
N TRP A 18 23.69 -1.73 20.64
CA TRP A 18 22.42 -2.43 20.78
C TRP A 18 22.63 -3.92 20.54
N THR A 19 22.04 -4.77 21.39
CA THR A 19 21.99 -6.21 21.12
C THR A 19 21.07 -6.50 19.93
N SER A 20 21.35 -7.56 19.19
CA SER A 20 20.54 -8.01 18.04
C SER A 20 19.05 -8.18 18.39
N VAL A 21 18.76 -8.69 19.59
CA VAL A 21 17.40 -8.83 20.13
C VAL A 21 16.71 -7.47 20.31
N ASN A 22 17.40 -6.51 20.93
CA ASN A 22 16.84 -5.18 21.17
C ASN A 22 16.61 -4.42 19.86
N ALA A 23 17.53 -4.54 18.90
CA ALA A 23 17.40 -3.94 17.57
C ALA A 23 16.18 -4.49 16.81
N TYR A 24 15.96 -5.81 16.85
CA TYR A 24 14.78 -6.43 16.22
C TYR A 24 13.46 -5.96 16.83
N HIS A 25 13.36 -5.92 18.17
CA HIS A 25 12.17 -5.41 18.85
C HIS A 25 11.90 -3.94 18.54
N GLY A 26 12.94 -3.10 18.52
CA GLY A 26 12.84 -1.70 18.13
C GLY A 26 12.34 -1.52 16.69
N ALA A 27 12.88 -2.26 15.73
CA ALA A 27 12.44 -2.22 14.34
C ALA A 27 10.98 -2.67 14.18
N LYS A 28 10.57 -3.75 14.87
CA LYS A 28 9.19 -4.24 14.86
C LYS A 28 8.23 -3.19 15.41
N LEU A 29 8.56 -2.57 16.54
CA LEU A 29 7.75 -1.51 17.15
C LEU A 29 7.68 -0.27 16.25
N GLY A 30 8.79 0.12 15.61
CA GLY A 30 8.83 1.18 14.62
C GLY A 30 7.88 0.94 13.45
N MET A 31 7.85 -0.28 12.90
CA MET A 31 6.90 -0.64 11.84
C MET A 31 5.45 -0.59 12.30
N TRP A 32 5.13 -1.00 13.54
CA TRP A 32 3.78 -0.87 14.09
C TRP A 32 3.34 0.58 14.24
N LEU A 33 4.23 1.46 14.75
CA LEU A 33 3.96 2.89 14.86
C LEU A 33 3.76 3.53 13.49
N PHE A 34 4.61 3.20 12.52
CA PHE A 34 4.47 3.66 11.14
C PHE A 34 3.11 3.27 10.54
N LEU A 35 2.70 2.00 10.68
CA LEU A 35 1.38 1.55 10.23
C LEU A 35 0.23 2.28 10.93
N ALA A 36 0.36 2.56 12.23
CA ALA A 36 -0.64 3.33 12.96
C ALA A 36 -0.76 4.76 12.43
N THR A 37 0.34 5.41 12.06
CA THR A 37 0.31 6.76 11.45
C THR A 37 -0.35 6.78 10.07
N GLU A 38 -0.13 5.74 9.25
CA GLU A 38 -0.82 5.59 7.96
C GLU A 38 -2.34 5.41 8.15
N ILE A 39 -2.77 4.62 9.15
CA ILE A 39 -4.20 4.48 9.50
C ILE A 39 -4.80 5.84 9.88
N LEU A 40 -4.09 6.67 10.66
CA LEU A 40 -4.55 8.02 11.02
C LEU A 40 -4.66 8.93 9.78
N LEU A 41 -3.70 8.86 8.86
CA LEU A 41 -3.73 9.61 7.59
C LEU A 41 -4.98 9.24 6.78
N PHE A 42 -5.23 7.94 6.56
CA PHE A 42 -6.42 7.49 5.84
C PHE A 42 -7.72 7.77 6.59
N SER A 43 -7.70 7.80 7.93
CA SER A 43 -8.89 8.14 8.74
C SER A 43 -9.38 9.55 8.44
N VAL A 44 -8.47 10.53 8.32
CA VAL A 44 -8.83 11.90 7.94
C VAL A 44 -9.46 11.93 6.54
N LEU A 45 -8.90 11.21 5.57
CA LEU A 45 -9.45 11.11 4.21
C LEU A 45 -10.87 10.52 4.21
N PHE A 46 -11.11 9.45 4.97
CA PHE A 46 -12.45 8.85 5.09
C PHE A 46 -13.44 9.73 5.83
N THR A 47 -13.03 10.44 6.90
CA THR A 47 -13.88 11.40 7.59
C THR A 47 -14.30 12.53 6.66
N SER A 48 -13.36 13.11 5.90
CA SER A 48 -13.67 14.11 4.89
C SER A 48 -14.65 13.57 3.85
N PHE A 49 -14.40 12.38 3.29
CA PHE A 49 -15.33 11.73 2.35
C PHE A 49 -16.74 11.57 2.94
N ALA A 50 -16.86 11.11 4.19
CA ALA A 50 -18.15 10.93 4.86
C ALA A 50 -18.90 12.26 5.01
N ILE A 51 -18.22 13.32 5.47
CA ILE A 51 -18.83 14.66 5.61
C ILE A 51 -19.34 15.15 4.25
N TYR A 52 -18.52 15.11 3.20
CA TYR A 52 -18.94 15.54 1.86
C TYR A 52 -20.08 14.70 1.29
N ARG A 53 -20.08 13.38 1.55
CA ARG A 53 -21.16 12.48 1.15
C ARG A 53 -22.50 12.89 1.79
N PHE A 54 -22.49 13.30 3.06
CA PHE A 54 -23.68 13.77 3.76
C PHE A 54 -24.16 15.15 3.27
N LEU A 55 -23.24 16.06 2.97
CA LEU A 55 -23.57 17.41 2.50
C LEU A 55 -24.10 17.45 1.06
N TYR A 56 -23.60 16.57 0.18
CA TYR A 56 -23.90 16.58 -1.26
C TYR A 56 -24.50 15.25 -1.74
N LEU A 57 -25.57 14.79 -1.10
CA LEU A 57 -26.14 13.46 -1.34
C LEU A 57 -26.51 13.19 -2.81
N GLY A 58 -27.08 14.18 -3.51
CA GLY A 58 -27.52 14.09 -4.91
C GLY A 58 -26.35 13.98 -5.89
N GLU A 59 -25.35 14.85 -5.76
CA GLU A 59 -24.14 14.85 -6.60
C GLU A 59 -23.37 13.52 -6.48
N PHE A 60 -23.26 12.99 -5.26
CA PHE A 60 -22.63 11.69 -5.02
C PHE A 60 -23.39 10.53 -5.66
N HIS A 61 -24.73 10.62 -5.77
CA HIS A 61 -25.51 9.59 -6.46
C HIS A 61 -25.21 9.61 -7.95
N SER A 62 -25.25 10.79 -8.59
CA SER A 62 -24.94 10.96 -10.00
C SER A 62 -23.50 10.55 -10.35
N ALA A 63 -22.54 10.92 -9.50
CA ALA A 63 -21.14 10.52 -9.67
C ALA A 63 -20.91 9.01 -9.53
N SER A 64 -21.69 8.32 -8.68
CA SER A 64 -21.58 6.87 -8.51
C SER A 64 -21.92 6.07 -9.77
N LEU A 65 -22.81 6.60 -10.61
CA LEU A 65 -23.20 5.97 -11.88
C LEU A 65 -22.12 6.06 -12.96
N GLN A 66 -21.20 7.02 -12.84
CA GLN A 66 -20.07 7.21 -13.76
C GLN A 66 -18.85 6.34 -13.39
N LEU A 67 -18.93 5.58 -12.30
CA LEU A 67 -17.84 4.73 -11.83
C LEU A 67 -17.94 3.35 -12.48
N ASP A 68 -16.91 2.94 -13.22
CA ASP A 68 -16.81 1.58 -13.74
C ASP A 68 -16.41 0.60 -12.61
N TRP A 69 -17.43 -0.06 -12.06
CA TRP A 69 -17.25 -1.05 -11.01
C TRP A 69 -16.44 -2.27 -11.46
N ARG A 70 -16.42 -2.61 -12.76
CA ARG A 70 -15.69 -3.78 -13.28
C ARG A 70 -14.19 -3.53 -13.23
N MET A 71 -13.75 -2.35 -13.67
CA MET A 71 -12.35 -1.94 -13.55
C MET A 71 -11.91 -1.89 -12.08
N GLY A 72 -12.77 -1.35 -11.20
CA GLY A 72 -12.52 -1.34 -9.76
C GLY A 72 -12.42 -2.74 -9.13
N ALA A 73 -13.31 -3.66 -9.51
CA ALA A 73 -13.35 -5.03 -9.00
C ALA A 73 -12.14 -5.84 -9.47
N THR A 74 -11.78 -5.76 -10.76
CA THR A 74 -10.59 -6.44 -11.30
C THR A 74 -9.33 -5.96 -10.58
N ASN A 75 -9.21 -4.66 -10.34
CA ASN A 75 -8.04 -4.10 -9.67
C ASN A 75 -7.95 -4.54 -8.20
N THR A 76 -9.10 -4.62 -7.52
CA THR A 76 -9.18 -5.17 -6.15
C THR A 76 -8.76 -6.64 -6.12
N ALA A 77 -9.19 -7.45 -7.08
CA ALA A 77 -8.78 -8.86 -7.18
C ALA A 77 -7.26 -8.98 -7.38
N VAL A 78 -6.66 -8.15 -8.23
CA VAL A 78 -5.20 -8.09 -8.43
C VAL A 78 -4.48 -7.76 -7.12
N LEU A 79 -4.96 -6.79 -6.35
CA LEU A 79 -4.35 -6.43 -5.06
C LEU A 79 -4.48 -7.52 -4.00
N ILE A 80 -5.62 -8.22 -3.94
CA ILE A 80 -5.81 -9.35 -3.01
C ILE A 80 -4.82 -10.48 -3.36
N ILE A 81 -4.69 -10.81 -4.65
CA ILE A 81 -3.72 -11.81 -5.11
C ILE A 81 -2.29 -11.35 -4.77
N SER A 82 -1.97 -10.08 -4.96
CA SER A 82 -0.67 -9.49 -4.60
C SER A 82 -0.35 -9.58 -3.11
N SER A 83 -1.35 -9.39 -2.24
CA SER A 83 -1.21 -9.56 -0.80
C SER A 83 -0.95 -11.03 -0.43
N PHE A 84 -1.68 -11.95 -1.08
CA PHE A 84 -1.48 -13.38 -0.91
C PHE A 84 -0.07 -13.83 -1.33
N THR A 85 0.48 -13.33 -2.44
CA THR A 85 1.84 -13.66 -2.85
C THR A 85 2.90 -13.10 -1.92
N ALA A 86 2.67 -11.94 -1.30
CA ALA A 86 3.55 -11.41 -0.25
C ALA A 86 3.54 -12.29 1.01
N ALA A 87 2.38 -12.80 1.42
CA ALA A 87 2.28 -13.75 2.53
C ALA A 87 3.01 -15.07 2.23
N LEU A 88 2.88 -15.61 1.01
CA LEU A 88 3.63 -16.78 0.56
C LEU A 88 5.15 -16.53 0.50
N ALA A 89 5.57 -15.29 0.19
CA ALA A 89 6.98 -14.92 0.21
C ALA A 89 7.53 -14.96 1.64
N MET A 90 6.75 -14.49 2.62
CA MET A 90 7.11 -14.57 4.03
C MET A 90 7.25 -16.03 4.51
N ASP A 91 6.32 -16.91 4.12
CA ASP A 91 6.41 -18.34 4.42
C ASP A 91 7.65 -18.99 3.80
N ALA A 92 7.94 -18.69 2.52
CA ALA A 92 9.14 -19.16 1.85
C ALA A 92 10.44 -18.65 2.50
N ALA A 93 10.42 -17.45 3.07
CA ALA A 93 11.55 -16.87 3.79
C ALA A 93 11.81 -17.61 5.10
N GLN A 94 10.75 -18.01 5.82
CA GLN A 94 10.87 -18.83 7.04
C GLN A 94 11.48 -20.21 6.75
N HIS A 95 11.23 -20.77 5.56
CA HIS A 95 11.81 -22.03 5.09
C HIS A 95 13.19 -21.87 4.40
N GLY A 96 13.78 -20.68 4.41
CA GLY A 96 15.11 -20.42 3.82
C GLY A 96 15.18 -20.49 2.29
N ASN A 97 14.04 -20.49 1.58
CA ASN A 97 14.01 -20.60 0.12
C ASN A 97 14.10 -19.22 -0.57
N ASN A 98 15.31 -18.65 -0.59
CA ASN A 98 15.58 -17.31 -1.13
C ASN A 98 15.16 -17.14 -2.60
N LYS A 99 15.24 -18.19 -3.43
CA LYS A 99 14.81 -18.14 -4.83
C LYS A 99 13.31 -17.92 -4.94
N ARG A 100 12.52 -18.65 -4.12
CA ARG A 100 11.07 -18.53 -4.08
C ARG A 100 10.64 -17.17 -3.53
N VAL A 101 11.29 -16.69 -2.47
CA VAL A 101 11.06 -15.34 -1.90
C VAL A 101 11.21 -14.26 -2.97
N ARG A 102 12.35 -14.25 -3.68
CA ARG A 102 12.63 -13.26 -4.73
C ARG A 102 11.56 -13.28 -5.83
N ASN A 103 11.22 -14.47 -6.33
CA ASN A 103 10.26 -14.59 -7.42
C ASN A 103 8.85 -14.14 -6.99
N LEU A 104 8.42 -14.46 -5.77
CA LEU A 104 7.13 -14.03 -5.23
C LEU A 104 7.08 -12.52 -4.99
N LEU A 105 8.15 -11.92 -4.47
CA LEU A 105 8.22 -10.47 -4.29
C LEU A 105 8.23 -9.71 -5.62
N LEU A 106 8.94 -10.20 -6.64
CA LEU A 106 8.91 -9.62 -7.98
C LEU A 106 7.50 -9.66 -8.57
N PHE A 107 6.77 -10.76 -8.35
CA PHE A 107 5.38 -10.87 -8.76
C PHE A 107 4.49 -9.85 -8.03
N THR A 108 4.63 -9.71 -6.71
CA THR A 108 3.92 -8.69 -5.92
C THR A 108 4.16 -7.27 -6.46
N VAL A 109 5.41 -6.93 -6.77
CA VAL A 109 5.76 -5.62 -7.37
C VAL A 109 5.12 -5.44 -8.75
N ALA A 110 5.14 -6.49 -9.59
CA ALA A 110 4.50 -6.43 -10.91
C ALA A 110 2.98 -6.21 -10.81
N CYS A 111 2.30 -6.89 -9.87
CA CYS A 111 0.89 -6.64 -9.59
C CYS A 111 0.61 -5.19 -9.16
N GLY A 112 1.48 -4.62 -8.31
CA GLY A 112 1.43 -3.19 -7.95
C GLY A 112 1.61 -2.27 -9.16
N GLY A 113 2.51 -2.62 -10.08
CA GLY A 113 2.68 -1.90 -11.35
C GLY A 113 1.43 -1.92 -12.23
N ILE A 114 0.79 -3.09 -12.36
CA ILE A 114 -0.48 -3.24 -13.11
C ILE A 114 -1.57 -2.35 -12.48
N PHE A 115 -1.68 -2.33 -11.15
CA PHE A 115 -2.63 -1.47 -10.43
C PHE A 115 -2.42 0.01 -10.80
N LEU A 116 -1.17 0.48 -10.80
CA LEU A 116 -0.84 1.87 -11.11
C LEU A 116 -1.16 2.22 -12.58
N VAL A 117 -0.88 1.32 -13.52
CA VAL A 117 -1.17 1.52 -14.95
C VAL A 117 -2.68 1.62 -15.19
N VAL A 118 -3.47 0.73 -14.59
CA VAL A 118 -4.95 0.79 -14.70
C VAL A 118 -5.46 2.11 -14.16
N LYS A 119 -4.96 2.55 -13.00
CA LYS A 119 -5.35 3.84 -12.42
C LYS A 119 -4.93 5.00 -13.31
N TYR A 120 -3.72 4.99 -13.85
CA TYR A 120 -3.23 6.03 -14.76
C TYR A 120 -4.19 6.22 -15.94
N PHE A 121 -4.58 5.15 -16.63
CA PHE A 121 -5.52 5.24 -17.75
C PHE A 121 -6.91 5.72 -17.34
N GLU A 122 -7.44 5.24 -16.20
CA GLU A 122 -8.73 5.67 -15.69
C GLU A 122 -8.74 7.18 -15.36
N TYR A 123 -7.66 7.67 -14.75
CA TYR A 123 -7.52 9.09 -14.44
C TYR A 123 -7.28 9.94 -15.69
N SER A 124 -6.42 9.51 -16.63
CA SER A 124 -6.20 10.17 -17.92
C SER A 124 -7.50 10.36 -18.69
N HIS A 125 -8.34 9.33 -18.77
CA HIS A 125 -9.65 9.47 -19.41
C HIS A 125 -10.57 10.46 -18.69
N LYS A 126 -10.52 10.50 -17.34
CA LYS A 126 -11.25 11.48 -16.51
C LYS A 126 -10.71 12.92 -16.65
N TYR A 127 -9.42 13.09 -16.95
CA TYR A 127 -8.80 14.38 -17.25
C TYR A 127 -9.35 14.96 -18.56
N ASP A 128 -9.52 14.12 -19.60
CA ASP A 128 -9.98 14.56 -20.91
C ASP A 128 -11.44 15.04 -20.90
N ILE A 129 -12.27 14.50 -20.00
CA ILE A 129 -13.67 14.90 -19.81
C ILE A 129 -13.86 16.06 -18.81
N GLY A 130 -12.78 16.67 -18.32
CA GLY A 130 -12.83 17.90 -17.52
C GLY A 130 -13.32 17.74 -16.07
N LEU A 131 -13.29 16.52 -15.52
CA LEU A 131 -13.64 16.27 -14.11
C LEU A 131 -12.42 16.55 -13.20
N PHE A 132 -12.14 17.83 -12.94
CA PHE A 132 -11.08 18.25 -12.01
C PHE A 132 -11.64 18.70 -10.64
N PRO A 133 -10.93 18.40 -9.53
CA PRO A 133 -11.22 19.03 -8.25
C PRO A 133 -10.99 20.55 -8.35
N GLY A 134 -12.07 21.34 -8.22
CA GLY A 134 -11.99 22.81 -8.15
C GLY A 134 -12.73 23.59 -9.24
N ARG A 135 -13.32 22.96 -10.26
CA ARG A 135 -14.32 23.64 -11.10
C ARG A 135 -15.69 23.01 -10.90
N THR A 136 -16.69 23.88 -10.75
CA THR A 136 -18.10 23.49 -10.78
C THR A 136 -18.45 22.94 -12.16
N CYS A 137 -19.24 21.87 -12.20
CA CYS A 137 -19.92 21.45 -13.42
C CYS A 137 -20.70 22.67 -13.97
N PRO A 138 -20.72 22.95 -15.28
CA PRO A 138 -21.65 23.93 -15.83
C PRO A 138 -23.06 23.47 -15.43
N GLU A 139 -23.84 24.38 -14.85
CA GLU A 139 -25.22 24.11 -14.47
C GLU A 139 -25.99 23.52 -15.67
N VAL A 140 -26.67 22.40 -15.43
CA VAL A 140 -27.68 21.83 -16.33
C VAL A 140 -29.05 22.11 -15.76
#